data_AF-A0A5N4CPF4-F1
#
_entry.id   AF-A0A5N4CPF4-F1
#
_cell.length_a   1.000
_cell.length_b   1.000
_cell.length_c   1.000
_cell.angle_alpha   90.00
_cell.angle_beta   90.00
_cell.angle_gamma   90.00
#
_symmetry.space_group_name_H-M   'P 1'
#
loop_
_entity.id
_entity.type
_entity.pdbx_description
1 polymer ?
#
loop_
_entity_poly.entity_id
_entity_poly.type
_entity_poly.pdbx_seq_one_letter_code
_entity_poly.pdbx_strand_id
1 'polypeptide(L)'
;MLFLQLPLLLALLPAADSEDGKSSGNCPAKYKKRGFQEPVSFQIIHIFSFYNHSWEHSVGSGWLGELQTHGMNSSSDTVIYLWPWSRGNFSNEELMEVARLFQTFFIRFAQAFHNHAIQWMLQ
;
A
#
# COMPACT_ATOMS: atom_id res chain seq x y z
N MET A 1 -4.24 -33.33 16.41
CA MET A 1 -3.27 -32.30 16.80
C MET A 1 -3.72 -30.97 16.20
N LEU A 2 -4.07 -30.04 17.10
CA LEU A 2 -4.21 -28.58 16.97
C LEU A 2 -4.49 -27.95 15.59
N PHE A 3 -5.76 -27.81 15.22
CA PHE A 3 -6.33 -26.56 14.63
C PHE A 3 -7.80 -26.35 15.05
N LEU A 4 -8.18 -26.94 16.19
CA LEU A 4 -9.32 -26.46 16.98
C LEU A 4 -8.88 -25.12 17.59
N GLN A 5 -9.44 -24.01 17.11
CA GLN A 5 -9.82 -22.79 17.85
C GLN A 5 -9.81 -21.57 16.92
N LEU A 6 -10.89 -21.40 16.16
CA LEU A 6 -11.39 -20.06 15.87
C LEU A 6 -12.93 -19.95 15.74
N PRO A 7 -13.75 -20.60 16.60
CA PRO A 7 -15.12 -20.16 16.83
C PRO A 7 -15.24 -19.48 18.20
N LEU A 8 -14.61 -18.32 18.43
CA LEU A 8 -14.89 -17.55 19.65
C LEU A 8 -14.46 -16.07 19.58
N LEU A 9 -15.13 -15.24 18.78
CA LEU A 9 -15.25 -13.81 19.12
C LEU A 9 -16.53 -13.16 18.55
N LEU A 10 -17.58 -13.95 18.30
CA LEU A 10 -18.90 -13.46 17.93
C LEU A 10 -19.84 -13.30 19.15
N ALA A 11 -19.33 -13.51 20.37
CA ALA A 11 -20.15 -13.65 21.58
C ALA A 11 -20.11 -12.45 22.55
N LEU A 12 -19.57 -11.31 22.16
CA LEU A 12 -19.54 -10.12 23.02
C LEU A 12 -20.26 -8.93 22.38
N LEU A 13 -21.54 -9.14 22.09
CA LEU A 13 -22.53 -8.09 22.19
C LEU A 13 -23.41 -8.40 23.40
N PRO A 14 -23.63 -7.44 24.31
CA PRO A 14 -24.97 -7.20 24.79
C PRO A 14 -25.58 -6.14 23.87
N ALA A 15 -26.49 -6.59 23.03
CA ALA A 15 -27.58 -5.74 22.58
C ALA A 15 -28.33 -5.26 23.83
N ALA A 16 -28.40 -3.95 24.01
CA ALA A 16 -29.32 -3.31 24.93
C ALA A 16 -29.67 -1.95 24.37
N ASP A 17 -30.77 -1.92 23.62
CA ASP A 17 -31.60 -0.73 23.50
C ASP A 17 -31.85 -0.17 24.89
N SER A 18 -31.56 1.10 25.09
CA SER A 18 -32.23 1.90 26.11
C SER A 18 -32.27 3.34 25.63
N GLU A 19 -33.49 3.76 25.32
CA GLU A 19 -33.87 5.15 25.19
C GLU A 19 -33.56 5.92 26.51
N ASP A 20 -33.34 7.21 26.35
CA ASP A 20 -33.67 8.28 27.29
C ASP A 20 -33.04 8.25 28.70
N GLY A 21 -31.90 8.92 28.83
CA GLY A 21 -31.34 9.34 30.12
C GLY A 21 -31.01 10.83 30.11
N LYS A 22 -31.88 11.65 30.69
CA LYS A 22 -31.76 13.11 30.84
C LYS A 22 -30.41 13.56 31.41
N SER A 23 -29.99 14.71 30.89
CA SER A 23 -29.03 15.66 31.46
C SER A 23 -29.06 15.70 33.00
N SER A 24 -27.89 15.50 33.62
CA SER A 24 -27.52 16.19 34.86
C SER A 24 -26.01 16.02 35.14
N GLY A 25 -25.32 17.15 35.31
CA GLY A 25 -24.16 17.23 36.21
C GLY A 25 -22.75 17.11 35.62
N ASN A 26 -22.13 18.28 35.39
CA ASN A 26 -20.69 18.59 35.40
C ASN A 26 -19.69 17.66 34.69
N CYS A 27 -19.33 18.08 33.47
CA CYS A 27 -18.14 17.61 32.77
C CYS A 27 -16.85 18.15 33.40
N PRO A 28 -15.84 17.31 33.69
CA PRO A 28 -14.49 17.61 33.22
C PRO A 28 -14.41 17.09 31.78
N ALA A 29 -14.06 17.98 30.84
CA ALA A 29 -13.84 17.65 29.44
C ALA A 29 -12.65 16.69 29.26
N LYS A 30 -12.84 15.42 29.62
CA LYS A 30 -11.96 14.34 29.19
C LYS A 30 -12.50 13.90 27.85
N TYR A 31 -12.06 14.60 26.81
CA TYR A 31 -12.33 14.31 25.41
C TYR A 31 -12.24 12.80 25.20
N LYS A 32 -13.41 12.18 24.99
CA LYS A 32 -13.50 10.83 24.44
C LYS A 32 -12.97 10.94 23.01
N LYS A 33 -11.65 10.87 22.84
CA LYS A 33 -11.02 10.60 21.55
C LYS A 33 -11.62 9.26 21.12
N ARG A 34 -12.66 9.30 20.29
CA ARG A 34 -12.93 8.19 19.37
C ARG A 34 -11.60 7.96 18.68
N GLY A 35 -11.04 6.76 18.80
CA GLY A 35 -9.76 6.42 18.21
C GLY A 35 -9.84 6.71 16.72
N PHE A 36 -9.37 7.88 16.31
CA PHE A 36 -8.94 8.09 14.94
C PHE A 36 -7.71 7.22 14.81
N GLN A 37 -7.93 5.98 14.39
CA GLN A 37 -6.88 5.17 13.84
C GLN A 37 -6.35 5.97 12.66
N GLU A 38 -5.06 6.29 12.66
CA GLU A 38 -4.45 6.97 11.53
C GLU A 38 -4.80 6.22 10.25
N PRO A 39 -5.25 6.92 9.19
CA PRO A 39 -5.59 6.24 7.95
C PRO A 39 -4.36 5.49 7.44
N VAL A 40 -4.53 4.20 7.20
CA VAL A 40 -3.45 3.37 6.68
C VAL A 40 -3.15 3.83 5.25
N SER A 41 -1.96 4.38 5.04
CA SER A 41 -1.52 4.83 3.71
C SER A 41 -0.93 3.68 2.92
N PHE A 42 -1.23 3.63 1.63
CA PHE A 42 -0.50 2.78 0.68
C PHE A 42 0.54 3.63 -0.06
N GLN A 43 1.78 3.15 -0.09
CA GLN A 43 2.92 3.84 -0.68
C GLN A 43 3.60 2.94 -1.71
N ILE A 44 3.95 3.52 -2.86
CA ILE A 44 4.73 2.85 -3.90
C ILE A 44 6.06 3.59 -4.01
N ILE A 45 7.16 2.86 -3.89
CA ILE A 45 8.51 3.39 -4.00
C ILE A 45 9.18 2.70 -5.19
N HIS A 46 9.67 3.49 -6.14
CA HIS A 46 10.46 3.03 -7.27
C HIS A 46 11.78 3.80 -7.28
N ILE A 47 12.90 3.08 -7.36
CA ILE A 47 14.24 3.65 -7.38
C ILE A 47 14.89 3.28 -8.71
N PHE A 48 15.40 4.28 -9.42
CA PHE A 48 16.19 4.10 -10.63
C PHE A 48 17.64 4.47 -10.36
N SER A 49 18.56 3.61 -10.78
CA SER A 49 19.99 3.82 -10.79
C SER A 49 20.49 3.82 -12.23
N PHE A 50 21.00 4.95 -12.70
CA PHE A 50 21.53 5.12 -14.04
C PHE A 50 23.05 5.11 -13.98
N TYR A 51 23.69 4.03 -14.42
CA TYR A 51 25.15 3.90 -14.36
C TYR A 51 25.83 4.51 -15.57
N ASN A 52 25.24 4.34 -16.75
CA ASN A 52 25.67 4.93 -18.01
C ASN A 52 24.52 4.87 -19.03
N HIS A 53 24.78 5.32 -20.27
CA HIS A 53 23.78 5.43 -21.34
C HIS A 53 23.06 4.11 -21.72
N SER A 54 23.64 2.95 -21.41
CA SER A 54 23.10 1.63 -21.78
C SER A 54 22.86 0.72 -20.58
N TRP A 55 23.18 1.17 -19.37
CA TRP A 55 23.01 0.40 -18.16
C TRP A 55 22.25 1.19 -17.11
N GLU A 56 21.03 0.75 -16.87
CA GLU A 56 20.19 1.15 -15.76
C GLU A 56 19.83 -0.07 -14.89
N HIS A 57 19.48 0.20 -13.65
CA HIS A 57 18.89 -0.78 -12.75
C HIS A 57 17.76 -0.11 -11.98
N SER A 58 16.64 -0.80 -11.88
CA SER A 58 15.46 -0.31 -11.16
C SER A 58 15.00 -1.33 -10.12
N VAL A 59 14.48 -0.83 -9.00
CA VAL A 59 13.83 -1.64 -7.97
C VAL A 59 12.56 -0.96 -7.51
N GLY A 60 11.54 -1.77 -7.23
CA GLY A 60 10.23 -1.30 -6.81
C GLY A 60 9.73 -2.02 -5.56
N SER A 61 8.98 -1.31 -4.73
CA SER A 61 8.28 -1.87 -3.57
C SER A 61 6.96 -1.16 -3.29
N GLY A 62 6.01 -1.89 -2.71
CA GLY A 62 4.73 -1.35 -2.26
C GLY A 62 4.52 -1.63 -0.77
N TRP A 63 4.07 -0.63 -0.03
CA TRP A 63 3.98 -0.62 1.42
C TRP A 63 2.59 -0.23 1.89
N LEU A 64 2.05 -0.96 2.86
CA LEU A 64 0.81 -0.64 3.54
C LEU A 64 1.15 -0.29 4.99
N GLY A 65 1.19 1.01 5.29
CA GLY A 65 1.87 1.49 6.50
C GLY A 65 3.35 1.05 6.51
N GLU A 66 3.80 0.43 7.60
CA GLU A 66 5.17 -0.08 7.74
C GLU A 66 5.39 -1.47 7.12
N LEU A 67 4.34 -2.11 6.60
CA LEU A 67 4.42 -3.46 6.06
C LEU A 67 4.64 -3.45 4.55
N GLN A 68 5.77 -4.00 4.11
CA GLN A 68 5.99 -4.26 2.69
C GLN A 68 5.04 -5.37 2.22
N THR A 69 4.24 -5.05 1.20
CA THR A 69 3.23 -5.94 0.62
C THR A 69 3.58 -6.38 -0.80
N HIS A 70 4.37 -5.56 -1.49
CA HIS A 70 4.77 -5.79 -2.87
C HIS A 70 6.27 -5.60 -3.04
N GLY A 71 6.86 -6.45 -3.88
CA GLY A 71 8.18 -6.24 -4.47
C GLY A 71 8.06 -6.16 -5.99
N MET A 72 9.18 -5.88 -6.66
CA MET A 72 9.28 -5.94 -8.11
C MET A 72 10.52 -6.74 -8.48
N ASN A 73 10.38 -7.67 -9.43
CA ASN A 73 11.51 -8.37 -10.00
C ASN A 73 12.25 -7.43 -10.96
N SER A 74 13.50 -7.07 -10.63
CA SER A 74 14.29 -6.12 -11.42
C SER A 74 14.72 -6.64 -12.80
N SER A 75 14.64 -7.95 -13.06
CA SER A 75 14.98 -8.50 -14.39
C SER A 75 13.79 -8.58 -15.33
N SER A 76 12.57 -8.63 -14.80
CA SER A 76 11.35 -8.82 -15.60
C SER A 76 10.29 -7.73 -15.38
N ASP A 77 10.56 -6.74 -14.52
CA ASP A 77 9.63 -5.68 -14.12
C ASP A 77 8.24 -6.20 -13.68
N THR A 78 8.21 -7.40 -13.11
CA THR A 78 6.97 -8.03 -12.65
C THR A 78 6.74 -7.78 -11.17
N VAL A 79 5.50 -7.46 -10.82
CA VAL A 79 5.08 -7.28 -9.42
C VAL A 79 5.09 -8.64 -8.72
N ILE A 80 5.73 -8.69 -7.55
CA ILE A 80 5.74 -9.85 -6.64
C ILE A 80 4.84 -9.52 -5.45
N TYR A 81 3.83 -10.35 -5.23
CA TYR A 81 2.94 -10.25 -4.07
C TYR A 81 3.56 -11.01 -2.90
N LEU A 82 3.94 -10.30 -1.83
CA LEU A 82 4.65 -10.90 -0.68
C LEU A 82 3.71 -11.63 0.29
N TRP A 83 2.43 -11.27 0.30
CA TRP A 83 1.41 -11.87 1.15
C TRP A 83 0.21 -12.36 0.33
N PRO A 84 -0.51 -13.41 0.80
CA PRO A 84 -1.70 -13.93 0.10
C PRO A 84 -2.78 -12.88 -0.15
N TRP A 85 -2.88 -11.89 0.74
CA TRP A 85 -3.86 -10.80 0.67
C TRP A 85 -3.32 -9.53 -0.01
N SER A 86 -2.04 -9.49 -0.42
CA SER A 86 -1.45 -8.29 -1.07
C SER A 86 -2.18 -7.88 -2.35
N ARG A 87 -2.81 -8.83 -3.05
CA ARG A 87 -3.64 -8.56 -4.23
C ARG A 87 -4.93 -7.80 -3.92
N GLY A 88 -5.31 -7.68 -2.65
CA GLY A 88 -6.56 -7.07 -2.23
C GLY A 88 -7.76 -7.75 -2.89
N ASN A 89 -8.74 -6.94 -3.27
CA ASN A 89 -9.97 -7.39 -3.92
C ASN A 89 -9.95 -7.18 -5.44
N PHE A 90 -8.77 -7.03 -6.04
CA PHE A 90 -8.64 -6.81 -7.48
C PHE A 90 -8.84 -8.12 -8.25
N SER A 91 -9.51 -8.02 -9.40
CA SER A 91 -9.55 -9.11 -10.37
C SER A 91 -8.18 -9.30 -11.03
N ASN A 92 -7.96 -10.44 -11.69
CA ASN A 92 -6.70 -10.66 -12.41
C ASN A 92 -6.56 -9.68 -13.59
N GLU A 93 -7.66 -9.32 -14.23
CA GLU A 93 -7.72 -8.35 -15.32
C GLU A 93 -7.34 -6.95 -14.81
N GLU A 94 -7.91 -6.52 -13.68
CA GLU A 94 -7.56 -5.24 -13.06
C GLU A 94 -6.07 -5.18 -12.70
N LEU A 95 -5.53 -6.25 -12.10
CA LEU A 95 -4.10 -6.33 -11.77
C LEU A 95 -3.21 -6.29 -13.02
N MET A 96 -3.65 -6.92 -14.12
CA MET A 96 -2.92 -6.87 -15.37
C MET A 96 -2.89 -5.47 -15.97
N GLU A 97 -4.01 -4.75 -15.95
CA GLU A 97 -4.07 -3.36 -16.43
C GLU A 97 -3.20 -2.42 -15.58
N VAL A 98 -3.26 -2.56 -14.25
CA VAL A 98 -2.41 -1.78 -13.34
C VAL A 98 -0.92 -2.08 -13.57
N ALA A 99 -0.56 -3.35 -13.77
CA ALA A 99 0.83 -3.73 -14.08
C ALA A 99 1.32 -3.10 -15.39
N ARG A 100 0.49 -3.14 -16.45
CA ARG A 100 0.81 -2.50 -17.74
C ARG A 100 0.99 -0.99 -17.61
N LEU A 101 0.14 -0.33 -16.84
CA LEU A 101 0.22 1.10 -16.58
C LEU A 101 1.55 1.46 -15.91
N PHE A 102 1.90 0.77 -14.83
CA PHE A 102 3.16 1.00 -14.11
C PHE A 102 4.37 0.72 -14.99
N GLN A 103 4.40 -0.41 -15.69
CA GLN A 103 5.50 -0.75 -16.59
C GLN A 103 5.70 0.33 -17.66
N THR A 104 4.61 0.75 -18.31
CA THR A 104 4.65 1.80 -19.33
C THR A 104 5.16 3.13 -18.75
N PHE A 105 4.68 3.51 -17.58
CA PHE A 105 5.10 4.73 -16.90
C PHE A 105 6.60 4.72 -16.59
N PHE A 106 7.10 3.64 -15.99
CA PHE A 106 8.50 3.52 -15.58
C PHE A 106 9.47 3.47 -16.76
N ILE A 107 9.14 2.73 -17.82
CA ILE A 107 9.93 2.73 -19.06
C ILE A 107 10.01 4.13 -19.66
N ARG A 108 8.87 4.82 -19.77
CA ARG A 108 8.84 6.18 -20.35
C ARG A 108 9.57 7.19 -19.48
N PHE A 109 9.49 7.06 -18.16
CA PHE A 109 10.23 7.89 -17.22
C PHE A 109 11.75 7.72 -17.42
N ALA A 110 12.23 6.48 -17.45
CA ALA A 110 13.64 6.17 -17.67
C ALA A 110 14.16 6.70 -19.02
N GLN A 111 13.38 6.55 -20.09
CA GLN A 111 13.70 7.10 -21.41
C GLN A 111 13.78 8.63 -21.42
N ALA A 112 12.78 9.29 -20.82
CA ALA A 112 12.77 10.75 -20.71
C ALA A 112 13.98 11.25 -19.90
N PHE A 113 14.32 10.57 -18.81
CA PHE A 113 15.49 10.90 -17.99
C PHE A 113 16.78 10.78 -18.80
N HIS A 114 17.00 9.66 -19.51
CA HIS A 114 18.17 9.48 -20.38
C HIS A 114 18.30 10.59 -21.42
N ASN A 115 17.20 10.90 -22.12
CA ASN A 115 17.20 11.94 -23.13
C ASN A 115 17.58 13.30 -22.52
N HIS A 116 17.04 13.65 -21.35
CA HIS A 116 17.39 14.89 -20.68
C HIS A 116 18.83 14.92 -20.14
N ALA A 117 19.30 13.83 -19.55
CA ALA A 117 20.66 13.72 -19.03
C ALA A 117 21.71 13.88 -20.14
N ILE A 118 21.48 13.27 -21.31
CA ILE A 118 22.35 13.43 -22.50
C ILE A 118 22.37 14.90 -22.95
N GLN A 119 21.22 15.57 -23.00
CA GLN A 119 21.16 16.98 -23.36
C GLN A 119 21.97 17.87 -22.41
N TRP A 120 21.90 17.59 -21.10
CA TRP A 120 22.66 18.33 -20.09
C TRP A 120 24.17 18.06 -20.17
N MET A 121 24.58 16.83 -20.51
CA MET A 121 25.99 16.46 -20.62
C MET A 121 26.67 17.05 -21.88
N LEU A 122 25.89 17.45 -22.87
CA LEU A 122 26.37 18.03 -24.13
C LEU A 122 26.41 19.58 -24.12
N GLN A 123 25.99 20.23 -23.02
CA GLN A 123 26.14 21.67 -22.78
C GLN A 123 27.39 21.97 -21.95
#